data_AF-A0A1S3FFM2-F1
#
_entry.id   AF-A0A1S3FFM2-F1
#
_cell.length_a   1.000
_cell.length_b   1.000
_cell.length_c   1.000
_cell.angle_alpha   90.00
_cell.angle_beta   90.00
_cell.angle_gamma   90.00
#
_symmetry.space_group_name_H-M   'P 1'
#
loop_
_entity.id
_entity.type
_entity.pdbx_description
1 polymer ?
#
loop_
_entity_poly.entity_id
_entity_poly.type
_entity_poly.pdbx_seq_one_letter_code
_entity_poly.pdbx_strand_id
1 'polypeptide(L)'
;MASRPSFAVGASLSLTEGAPEAEKNAAESENTYILRPIFQQRFRPSVVKDCIHAVLKEELTNAEYSPEEMPQLTKHLSETVKDKLKEMGFDRYKMVVQVLIGEQRGEGVLTVYSVL
;
A
#
# COMPACT_ATOMS: atom_id res chain seq x y z
N MET A 1 50.69 33.85 -17.17
CA MET A 1 50.45 35.30 -16.98
C MET A 1 49.33 35.73 -17.93
N ALA A 2 48.50 36.67 -17.47
CA ALA A 2 47.23 37.16 -18.03
C ALA A 2 47.28 37.50 -19.55
N SER A 3 46.19 37.65 -20.31
CA SER A 3 44.95 38.40 -20.03
C SER A 3 44.03 38.28 -21.26
N ARG A 4 42.69 38.21 -21.09
CA ARG A 4 41.73 38.57 -22.15
C ARG A 4 41.05 39.90 -21.77
N PRO A 5 41.00 40.89 -22.69
CA PRO A 5 40.44 42.21 -22.40
C PRO A 5 38.92 42.27 -22.59
N SER A 6 38.33 43.20 -21.84
CA SER A 6 36.93 43.67 -21.85
C SER A 6 36.59 44.59 -23.03
N PHE A 7 35.28 44.75 -23.33
CA PHE A 7 34.51 45.99 -23.65
C PHE A 7 33.14 45.53 -24.23
N ALA A 8 31.99 45.59 -23.54
CA ALA A 8 31.17 46.68 -22.99
C ALA A 8 30.18 47.34 -23.98
N VAL A 9 29.01 47.74 -23.42
CA VAL A 9 27.89 48.60 -23.92
C VAL A 9 26.67 47.81 -24.46
N GLY A 10 25.42 48.07 -24.06
CA GLY A 10 24.82 49.16 -23.26
C GLY A 10 23.66 48.68 -22.37
N ALA A 11 23.47 49.35 -21.22
CA ALA A 11 22.37 50.32 -20.96
C ALA A 11 20.98 49.65 -20.88
N SER A 12 20.29 49.64 -19.74
CA SER A 12 19.76 50.83 -19.06
C SER A 12 19.48 50.64 -17.57
N LEU A 13 19.62 51.73 -16.80
CA LEU A 13 19.26 51.89 -15.39
C LEU A 13 17.74 51.90 -15.13
N SER A 14 17.33 51.35 -13.99
CA SER A 14 16.63 52.12 -12.94
C SER A 14 16.64 51.35 -11.62
N LEU A 15 17.24 51.96 -10.58
CA LEU A 15 16.99 51.60 -9.18
C LEU A 15 15.58 52.05 -8.79
N THR A 16 14.82 51.16 -8.16
CA THR A 16 13.91 51.54 -7.05
C THR A 16 13.88 50.40 -6.04
N GLU A 17 14.20 50.75 -4.81
CA GLU A 17 14.28 49.94 -3.60
C GLU A 17 12.87 49.65 -3.04
N GLY A 18 12.62 48.42 -2.59
CA GLY A 18 11.39 48.01 -1.91
C GLY A 18 11.34 46.50 -1.64
N ALA A 19 11.56 46.10 -0.38
CA ALA A 19 11.02 44.86 0.21
C ALA A 19 9.66 45.19 0.86
N PRO A 20 8.81 44.24 1.31
CA PRO A 20 8.99 42.78 1.43
C PRO A 20 7.72 41.95 1.08
N GLU A 21 7.76 40.99 0.15
CA GLU A 21 6.61 40.07 0.01
C GLU A 21 7.05 38.62 -0.21
N ALA A 22 6.55 37.75 0.67
CA ALA A 22 6.81 36.33 0.71
C ALA A 22 6.19 35.65 -0.51
N GLU A 23 6.96 35.52 -1.58
CA GLU A 23 6.51 34.86 -2.80
C GLU A 23 6.71 33.34 -2.68
N LYS A 24 5.58 32.71 -2.37
CA LYS A 24 5.27 31.29 -2.42
C LYS A 24 5.77 30.67 -3.73
N ASN A 25 6.98 30.11 -3.71
CA ASN A 25 7.38 29.06 -4.66
C ASN A 25 6.58 27.80 -4.34
N ALA A 26 5.30 27.79 -4.70
CA ALA A 26 4.60 26.56 -4.97
C ALA A 26 5.19 26.02 -6.26
N ALA A 27 6.31 25.29 -6.13
CA ALA A 27 6.74 24.36 -7.15
C ALA A 27 5.50 23.56 -7.51
N GLU A 28 4.97 23.78 -8.72
CA GLU A 28 3.87 23.03 -9.26
C GLU A 28 4.31 21.57 -9.22
N SER A 29 3.76 20.82 -8.27
CA SER A 29 4.01 19.39 -8.19
C SER A 29 3.41 18.79 -9.44
N GLU A 30 4.25 18.51 -10.44
CA GLU A 30 3.81 17.85 -11.64
C GLU A 30 3.06 16.57 -11.26
N ASN A 31 1.87 16.43 -11.82
CA ASN A 31 0.96 15.33 -11.55
C ASN A 31 1.60 13.99 -11.98
N THR A 32 2.32 13.34 -11.07
CA THR A 32 2.99 12.05 -11.31
C THR A 32 1.98 10.89 -11.16
N TYR A 33 0.84 10.99 -11.83
CA TYR A 33 -0.20 9.96 -11.75
C TYR A 33 0.25 8.71 -12.51
N ILE A 34 0.66 7.70 -11.76
CA ILE A 34 0.97 6.37 -12.29
C ILE A 34 -0.36 5.62 -12.51
N LEU A 35 -0.88 5.67 -13.73
CA LEU A 35 -2.15 5.03 -14.10
C LEU A 35 -2.10 3.50 -13.97
N ARG A 36 -0.94 2.89 -14.25
CA ARG A 36 -0.73 1.44 -14.19
C ARG A 36 0.09 1.07 -12.95
N PRO A 37 -0.35 0.11 -12.12
CA PRO A 37 0.44 -0.30 -10.98
C PRO A 37 1.79 -0.80 -11.47
N ILE A 38 2.86 -0.34 -10.82
CA ILE A 38 4.21 -0.87 -11.02
C ILE A 38 4.16 -2.40 -10.81
N PHE A 39 5.02 -3.12 -11.52
CA PHE A 39 4.98 -4.60 -11.56
C PHE A 39 4.98 -5.24 -10.17
N GLN A 40 5.66 -4.62 -9.21
CA GLN A 40 5.73 -5.05 -7.80
C GLN A 40 4.39 -4.88 -7.04
N GLN A 41 3.59 -3.87 -7.38
CA GLN A 41 2.29 -3.61 -6.78
C GLN A 41 1.15 -4.42 -7.42
N ARG A 42 1.42 -5.21 -8.47
CA ARG A 42 0.39 -6.06 -9.07
C ARG A 42 -0.01 -7.16 -8.10
N PHE A 43 -1.32 -7.37 -7.97
CA PHE A 43 -1.84 -8.47 -7.17
C PHE A 43 -1.38 -9.82 -7.76
N ARG A 44 -0.71 -10.64 -6.95
CA ARG A 44 -0.21 -11.97 -7.33
C ARG A 44 -0.91 -13.03 -6.50
N PRO A 45 -1.93 -13.72 -7.06
CA PRO A 45 -2.72 -14.69 -6.31
C PRO A 45 -1.90 -15.79 -5.64
N SER A 46 -0.84 -16.28 -6.31
CA SER A 46 0.02 -17.34 -5.76
C SER A 46 0.72 -16.90 -4.47
N VAL A 47 1.33 -15.70 -4.47
CA VAL A 47 2.05 -15.19 -3.29
C VAL A 47 1.09 -14.94 -2.13
N VAL A 48 -0.10 -14.41 -2.43
CA VAL A 48 -1.16 -14.19 -1.45
C VAL A 48 -1.66 -15.51 -0.87
N LYS A 49 -1.88 -16.52 -1.71
CA LYS A 49 -2.29 -17.86 -1.30
C LYS A 49 -1.24 -18.50 -0.37
N ASP A 50 0.04 -18.40 -0.71
CA ASP A 50 1.12 -18.95 0.11
C ASP A 50 1.22 -18.24 1.46
N CYS A 51 1.07 -16.91 1.48
CA CYS A 51 1.02 -16.13 2.71
C CYS A 51 -0.15 -16.56 3.60
N ILE A 52 -1.35 -16.73 3.04
CA ILE A 52 -2.54 -17.17 3.80
C ILE A 52 -2.30 -18.58 4.36
N HIS A 53 -1.79 -19.51 3.55
CA HIS A 53 -1.48 -20.86 4.01
C HIS A 53 -0.44 -20.90 5.13
N ALA A 54 0.58 -20.05 5.08
CA ALA A 54 1.59 -19.97 6.13
C ALA A 54 0.97 -19.52 7.47
N VAL A 55 0.12 -18.48 7.46
CA VAL A 55 -0.58 -17.99 8.65
C VAL A 55 -1.50 -19.07 9.22
N LEU A 56 -2.32 -19.68 8.37
CA LEU A 56 -3.25 -20.72 8.82
C LEU A 56 -2.49 -21.91 9.41
N LYS A 57 -1.36 -22.31 8.82
CA LYS A 57 -0.54 -23.40 9.34
C LYS A 57 0.06 -23.02 10.70
N GLU A 58 0.63 -21.84 10.83
CA GLU A 58 1.25 -21.37 12.08
C GLU A 58 0.24 -21.38 13.25
N GLU A 59 -0.95 -20.82 13.02
CA GLU A 59 -1.96 -20.61 14.06
C GLU A 59 -2.80 -21.86 14.34
N LEU A 60 -3.13 -22.67 13.31
CA LEU A 60 -4.08 -23.78 13.44
C LEU A 60 -3.42 -25.16 13.62
N THR A 61 -2.09 -25.30 13.53
CA THR A 61 -1.45 -26.63 13.62
C THR A 61 -1.78 -27.37 14.93
N ASN A 62 -1.95 -26.66 16.04
CA ASN A 62 -2.25 -27.25 17.35
C ASN A 62 -3.57 -26.73 17.96
N ALA A 63 -4.40 -26.07 17.16
CA ALA A 63 -5.66 -25.51 17.65
C ALA A 63 -6.75 -26.61 17.68
N GLU A 64 -7.38 -26.81 18.83
CA GLU A 64 -8.57 -27.65 18.96
C GLU A 64 -9.82 -26.79 18.83
N TYR A 65 -10.88 -27.33 18.22
CA TYR A 65 -12.12 -26.61 18.05
C TYR A 65 -12.86 -26.45 19.39
N SER A 66 -12.96 -25.20 19.89
CA SER A 66 -13.73 -24.84 21.08
C SER A 66 -14.74 -23.74 20.75
N PRO A 67 -16.06 -23.96 20.89
CA PRO A 67 -17.07 -22.99 20.47
C PRO A 67 -16.94 -21.62 21.16
N GLU A 68 -16.31 -21.57 22.33
CA GLU A 68 -16.10 -20.33 23.10
C GLU A 68 -14.91 -19.51 22.58
N GLU A 69 -13.85 -20.17 22.12
CA GLU A 69 -12.59 -19.54 21.68
C GLU A 69 -12.56 -19.27 20.17
N MET A 70 -13.30 -20.06 19.38
CA MET A 70 -13.33 -19.97 17.91
C MET A 70 -13.72 -18.59 17.37
N PRO A 71 -14.68 -17.83 17.94
CA PRO A 71 -14.99 -16.48 17.47
C PRO A 71 -13.80 -15.51 17.61
N GLN A 72 -13.05 -15.63 18.70
CA GLN A 72 -11.86 -14.79 18.95
C GLN A 72 -10.74 -15.18 18.00
N LEU A 73 -10.49 -16.48 17.83
CA LEU A 73 -9.48 -17.01 16.93
C LEU A 73 -9.78 -16.65 15.47
N THR A 74 -11.04 -16.75 15.04
CA THR A 74 -11.49 -16.37 13.69
C THR A 74 -11.25 -14.88 13.42
N LYS A 75 -11.59 -14.02 14.39
CA LYS A 75 -11.33 -12.58 14.30
C LYS A 75 -9.84 -12.29 14.22
N HIS A 76 -9.05 -12.90 15.11
CA HIS A 76 -7.61 -12.75 15.13
C HIS A 76 -6.97 -13.15 13.79
N LEU A 77 -7.32 -14.32 13.25
CA LEU A 77 -6.87 -14.76 11.93
C LEU A 77 -7.21 -13.77 10.82
N SER A 78 -8.43 -13.24 10.84
CA SER A 78 -8.87 -12.27 9.81
C SER A 78 -8.04 -10.98 9.84
N GLU A 79 -7.68 -10.52 11.04
CA GLU A 79 -6.85 -9.33 11.26
C GLU A 79 -5.39 -9.60 10.87
N THR A 80 -4.81 -10.70 11.35
CA THR A 80 -3.43 -11.12 11.03
C THR A 80 -3.22 -11.30 9.53
N VAL A 81 -4.15 -11.97 8.83
CA VAL A 81 -4.08 -12.11 7.36
C VAL A 81 -4.18 -10.76 6.67
N LYS A 82 -5.15 -9.92 7.07
CA LYS A 82 -5.34 -8.59 6.47
C LYS A 82 -4.10 -7.72 6.64
N ASP A 83 -3.44 -7.75 7.79
CA ASP A 83 -2.29 -6.90 8.06
C ASP A 83 -1.03 -7.42 7.35
N LYS A 84 -0.78 -8.74 7.33
CA LYS A 84 0.27 -9.34 6.48
C LYS A 84 0.08 -8.99 4.99
N LEU A 85 -1.16 -8.99 4.49
CA LEU A 85 -1.44 -8.59 3.11
C LEU A 85 -1.20 -7.10 2.83
N LYS A 86 -1.38 -6.22 3.81
CA LYS A 86 -1.04 -4.80 3.65
C LYS A 86 0.47 -4.59 3.56
N GLU A 87 1.24 -5.33 4.36
CA GLU A 87 2.71 -5.26 4.37
C GLU A 87 3.35 -5.71 3.05
N MET A 88 2.63 -6.50 2.25
CA MET A 88 3.10 -6.98 0.93
C MET A 88 3.11 -5.90 -0.17
N GLY A 89 2.70 -4.66 0.12
CA GLY A 89 2.81 -3.54 -0.82
C GLY A 89 1.69 -3.46 -1.87
N PHE A 90 0.50 -3.94 -1.54
CA PHE A 90 -0.68 -3.84 -2.40
C PHE A 90 -1.47 -2.54 -2.19
N ASP A 91 -0.78 -1.39 -2.23
CA ASP A 91 -1.30 -0.08 -1.78
C ASP A 91 -2.58 0.39 -2.49
N ARG A 92 -2.78 -0.02 -3.75
CA ARG A 92 -3.95 0.37 -4.56
C ARG A 92 -5.15 -0.57 -4.44
N TYR A 93 -5.05 -1.61 -3.61
CA TYR A 93 -6.09 -2.61 -3.45
C TYR A 93 -6.75 -2.49 -2.08
N LYS A 94 -8.09 -2.52 -2.07
CA LYS A 94 -8.84 -2.66 -0.83
C LYS A 94 -8.96 -4.14 -0.49
N MET A 95 -8.41 -4.54 0.65
CA MET A 95 -8.45 -5.93 1.11
C MET A 95 -9.68 -6.20 1.96
N VAL A 96 -10.35 -7.31 1.67
CA VAL A 96 -11.42 -7.88 2.48
C VAL A 96 -11.06 -9.34 2.73
N VAL A 97 -11.06 -9.73 4.00
CA VAL A 97 -10.75 -11.10 4.43
C VAL A 97 -11.98 -11.67 5.11
N GLN A 98 -12.41 -12.85 4.67
CA GLN A 98 -13.44 -13.63 5.32
C GLN A 98 -12.84 -14.95 5.78
N VAL A 99 -13.09 -15.29 7.04
CA VAL A 99 -12.63 -16.55 7.65
C VAL A 99 -13.87 -17.31 8.11
N LEU A 100 -13.95 -18.59 7.77
CA LEU A 100 -14.94 -19.52 8.29
C LEU A 100 -14.20 -20.70 8.91
N ILE A 101 -14.52 -21.02 10.16
CA ILE A 101 -14.03 -22.20 10.86
C ILE A 101 -15.25 -23.01 11.27
N GLY A 102 -15.21 -24.31 11.00
CA GLY A 102 -16.27 -25.23 11.38
C GLY A 102 -15.67 -26.57 11.78
N GLU A 103 -16.32 -27.24 12.72
CA GLU A 103 -15.95 -28.60 13.13
C GLU A 103 -16.40 -29.61 12.08
N GLN A 104 -15.49 -30.45 11.59
CA GLN A 104 -15.83 -31.46 10.59
C GLN A 104 -16.42 -32.70 11.27
N ARG A 105 -17.75 -32.74 11.42
CA ARG A 105 -18.50 -33.87 12.03
C ARG A 105 -19.26 -34.72 11.01
N GLY A 106 -18.68 -34.93 9.83
CA GLY A 106 -19.34 -35.59 8.70
C GLY A 106 -20.26 -34.67 7.89
N GLU A 107 -20.16 -33.36 8.13
CA GLU A 107 -20.89 -32.32 7.42
C GLU A 107 -20.10 -31.83 6.18
N GLY A 108 -20.83 -31.35 5.17
CA GLY A 108 -20.26 -30.72 3.98
C GLY A 108 -20.61 -29.24 3.93
N VAL A 109 -19.63 -28.40 3.61
CA VAL A 109 -19.83 -26.95 3.45
C VAL A 109 -19.48 -26.56 2.02
N LEU A 110 -20.42 -25.88 1.35
CA LEU A 110 -20.19 -25.27 0.03
C LEU A 110 -20.31 -23.76 0.17
N THR A 111 -19.21 -23.05 -0.08
CA THR A 111 -19.20 -21.59 -0.08
C THR A 111 -19.16 -21.08 -1.52
N VAL A 112 -20.18 -20.33 -1.92
CA VAL A 112 -20.30 -19.74 -3.26
C VAL A 112 -20.25 -18.23 -3.14
N TYR A 113 -19.37 -17.60 -3.93
CA TYR A 113 -19.24 -16.16 -4.02
C TYR A 113 -19.58 -15.72 -5.44
N SER A 114 -20.48 -14.75 -5.57
CA SER A 114 -20.76 -14.07 -6.83
C SER A 114 -20.27 -12.63 -6.72
N VAL A 115 -19.49 -12.20 -7.71
CA VAL A 115 -19.07 -10.79 -7.86
C VAL A 115 -19.86 -10.26 -9.06
N LEU A 116 -20.67 -9.22 -8.83
CA LEU A 116 -21.54 -8.59 -9.82
C LEU A 116 -20.75 -7.69 -10.78
#